data_AF-A0A3B8WLX8-F1
#
_entry.id   AF-A0A3B8WLX8-F1
#
_cell.length_a   1.000
_cell.length_b   1.000
_cell.length_c   1.000
_cell.angle_alpha   90.00
_cell.angle_beta   90.00
_cell.angle_gamma   90.00
#
_symmetry.space_group_name_H-M   'P 1'
#
loop_
_entity.id
_entity.type
_entity.pdbx_description
1 polymer ?
#
loop_
_entity_poly.entity_id
_entity_poly.type
_entity_poly.pdbx_seq_one_letter_code
_entity_poly.pdbx_strand_id
1 'polypeptide(L)'
;QTPAGVEFREGVFHVVSWSEAIFNPSFPYRFMHMALASFLTGGFVVAGVSAWYLLRGREVEANRKALSMCLWLLLFIAPAQAVVGDFHGLNT
;
A
#
# COMPACT_ATOMS: atom_id res chain seq x y z
N GLN A 1 11.65 8.63 9.23
CA GLN A 1 12.11 7.24 9.45
C GLN A 1 12.67 7.21 10.86
N THR A 2 12.42 6.16 11.65
CA THR A 2 12.72 6.17 13.09
C THR A 2 13.50 4.93 13.49
N PRO A 3 14.85 5.01 13.57
CA PRO A 3 15.68 3.89 14.04
C PRO A 3 15.34 3.51 15.48
N ALA A 4 15.24 2.21 15.76
CA ALA A 4 15.00 1.64 17.08
C ALA A 4 15.71 0.27 17.17
N GLY A 5 15.93 -0.23 18.39
CA GLY A 5 16.56 -1.54 18.59
C GLY A 5 18.00 -1.64 18.06
N VAL A 6 18.71 -0.52 17.91
CA VAL A 6 20.10 -0.45 17.44
C VAL A 6 20.97 0.39 18.37
N GLU A 7 22.25 0.03 18.45
CA GLU A 7 23.29 0.84 19.09
C GLU A 7 24.41 1.14 18.09
N PHE A 8 24.98 2.34 18.21
CA PHE A 8 26.14 2.73 17.41
C PHE A 8 27.44 2.43 18.18
N ARG A 9 28.28 1.57 17.61
CA ARG A 9 29.57 1.17 18.19
C ARG A 9 30.65 1.23 17.11
N GLU A 10 31.73 1.96 17.37
CA GLU A 10 32.90 2.02 16.49
C GLU A 10 32.61 2.37 15.02
N GLY A 11 31.63 3.25 14.77
CA GLY A 11 31.26 3.64 13.41
C GLY A 11 30.17 2.78 12.76
N VAL A 12 29.68 1.74 13.44
CA VAL A 12 28.74 0.75 12.90
C VAL A 12 27.49 0.64 13.77
N PHE A 13 26.32 0.47 13.15
CA PHE A 13 25.08 0.16 13.85
C PHE A 13 24.96 -1.34 14.10
N HIS A 14 24.78 -1.73 15.35
CA HIS A 14 24.53 -3.10 15.78
C HIS A 14 23.09 -3.23 16.26
N VAL A 15 22.37 -4.24 15.77
CA VAL A 15 21.02 -4.55 16.25
C VAL A 15 21.12 -5.16 17.64
N VAL A 16 20.45 -4.54 18.61
CA VAL A 16 20.34 -5.03 20.00
C VAL A 16 18.95 -5.59 20.30
N SER A 17 17.93 -5.19 19.53
CA SER A 17 16.56 -5.71 19.62
C SER A 17 15.93 -5.78 18.24
N TRP A 18 15.80 -6.99 17.70
CA TRP A 18 15.19 -7.22 16.38
C TRP A 18 13.72 -6.83 16.34
N SER A 19 12.98 -7.09 17.43
CA SER A 19 11.56 -6.73 17.53
C SER A 19 11.38 -5.22 17.46
N GLU A 20 12.18 -4.44 18.19
CA GLU A 20 12.12 -2.98 18.14
C GLU A 20 12.58 -2.42 16.80
N ALA A 21 13.60 -3.02 16.18
CA ALA A 21 14.07 -2.60 14.86
C ALA A 21 12.97 -2.77 13.78
N ILE A 22 12.27 -3.91 13.80
CA ILE A 22 11.19 -4.22 12.84
C ILE A 22 9.93 -3.41 13.17
N PHE A 23 9.44 -3.49 14.40
CA PHE A 23 8.18 -2.88 14.85
C PHE A 23 8.42 -1.52 15.52
N ASN A 24 9.24 -0.68 14.88
CA ASN A 24 9.49 0.68 15.35
C ASN A 24 8.21 1.54 15.25
N PRO A 25 8.16 2.70 15.93
CA PRO A 25 6.97 3.55 15.95
C PRO A 25 6.44 3.97 14.56
N SER A 26 7.31 4.05 13.55
CA SER A 26 6.88 4.38 12.18
C SER A 26 6.36 3.18 11.39
N PHE A 27 6.66 1.95 11.81
CA PHE A 27 6.29 0.72 11.10
C PHE A 27 4.80 0.66 10.72
N PRO A 28 3.84 0.79 11.66
CA PRO A 28 2.42 0.56 11.34
C PRO A 28 1.92 1.54 10.27
N TYR A 29 2.29 2.83 10.36
CA TYR A 29 1.88 3.82 9.36
C TYR A 29 2.50 3.56 7.99
N ARG A 30 3.81 3.26 7.94
CA ARG A 30 4.54 3.01 6.69
C ARG A 30 4.06 1.74 6.01
N PHE A 31 3.90 0.66 6.78
CA PHE A 31 3.41 -0.61 6.27
C PHE A 31 2.00 -0.47 5.71
N MET A 32 1.07 0.10 6.48
CA MET A 32 -0.30 0.27 6.04
C MET A 32 -0.40 1.18 4.81
N HIS A 33 0.33 2.30 4.79
CA HIS A 33 0.34 3.20 3.64
C HIS A 33 0.82 2.52 2.35
N MET A 34 1.91 1.74 2.43
CA MET A 34 2.43 1.06 1.25
C MET A 34 1.60 -0.17 0.85
N ALA A 35 1.05 -0.91 1.82
CA ALA A 35 0.16 -2.02 1.54
C ALA A 35 -1.09 -1.56 0.78
N LEU A 36 -1.77 -0.52 1.28
CA LEU A 36 -2.94 0.06 0.62
C LEU A 36 -2.58 0.68 -0.74
N ALA A 37 -1.44 1.40 -0.84
CA ALA A 37 -0.94 1.91 -2.12
C ALA A 37 -0.75 0.79 -3.16
N SER A 38 -0.19 -0.36 -2.76
CA SER A 38 0.06 -1.48 -3.66
C SER A 38 -1.24 -2.07 -4.24
N PHE A 39 -2.28 -2.20 -3.42
CA PHE A 39 -3.60 -2.63 -3.87
C PHE A 39 -4.25 -1.61 -4.81
N LEU A 40 -4.09 -0.30 -4.55
CA LEU A 40 -4.57 0.74 -5.46
C LEU A 40 -3.86 0.66 -6.81
N THR A 41 -2.53 0.58 -6.82
CA THR A 41 -1.76 0.51 -8.05
C THR A 41 -2.17 -0.69 -8.89
N GLY A 42 -2.20 -1.89 -8.31
CA GLY A 42 -2.65 -3.09 -9.01
C GLY A 42 -4.12 -3.01 -9.45
N GLY A 43 -4.99 -2.51 -8.58
CA GLY A 43 -6.42 -2.36 -8.84
C GLY A 43 -6.72 -1.40 -10.00
N PHE A 44 -6.03 -0.26 -10.06
CA PHE A 44 -6.18 0.68 -11.18
C PHE A 44 -5.65 0.13 -12.49
N VAL A 45 -4.55 -0.65 -12.48
CA VAL A 45 -4.05 -1.32 -13.69
C VAL A 45 -5.09 -2.30 -14.23
N VAL A 46 -5.62 -3.19 -13.38
CA VAL A 46 -6.64 -4.17 -13.79
C VAL A 46 -7.93 -3.48 -14.24
N ALA A 47 -8.38 -2.44 -13.51
CA ALA A 47 -9.56 -1.66 -13.89
C ALA A 47 -9.37 -0.98 -15.26
N GLY A 48 -8.21 -0.34 -15.49
CA GLY A 48 -7.90 0.33 -16.75
C GLY A 48 -7.89 -0.62 -17.95
N VAL A 49 -7.23 -1.77 -17.82
CA VAL A 49 -7.19 -2.79 -18.88
C VAL A 49 -8.60 -3.37 -19.12
N SER A 50 -9.34 -3.69 -18.06
CA SER A 50 -10.70 -4.25 -18.16
C SER A 50 -11.66 -3.26 -18.83
N ALA A 51 -11.58 -1.97 -18.47
CA ALA A 51 -12.37 -0.91 -19.08
C ALA A 51 -12.04 -0.76 -20.58
N TRP A 52 -10.76 -0.80 -20.94
CA TRP A 52 -10.34 -0.76 -22.35
C TRP A 52 -10.88 -1.97 -23.13
N TYR A 53 -10.85 -3.18 -22.56
CA TYR A 53 -11.36 -4.39 -23.22
C TYR A 53 -12.88 -4.31 -23.45
N LEU A 54 -13.62 -3.78 -22.47
CA LEU A 54 -15.06 -3.54 -22.62
C LEU A 54 -15.37 -2.53 -23.72
N LEU A 55 -14.60 -1.45 -23.84
CA LEU A 55 -14.73 -0.48 -24.95
C LEU A 55 -14.46 -1.11 -26.33
N ARG A 56 -13.60 -2.12 -26.38
CA ARG A 56 -13.29 -2.89 -27.60
C ARG A 56 -14.24 -4.06 -27.84
N GLY A 57 -15.23 -4.29 -26.97
CA GLY A 57 -16.15 -5.43 -27.07
C GLY A 57 -15.48 -6.78 -26.86
N ARG A 58 -14.34 -6.84 -26.17
CA ARG A 58 -13.55 -8.06 -25.97
C ARG A 58 -13.82 -8.70 -24.61
N GLU A 59 -13.94 -10.04 -24.60
CA GLU A 59 -14.15 -10.89 -23.42
C GLU A 59 -15.09 -10.24 -22.37
N VAL A 60 -16.26 -9.77 -22.82
CA VAL A 60 -17.10 -8.78 -22.11
C VAL A 60 -17.51 -9.23 -20.70
N GLU A 61 -17.89 -10.50 -20.54
CA GLU A 61 -18.35 -11.01 -19.24
C GLU A 61 -17.22 -10.99 -18.19
N ALA A 62 -16.03 -11.46 -18.58
CA ALA A 62 -14.85 -11.49 -17.70
C ALA A 62 -14.43 -10.08 -17.30
N ASN A 63 -14.31 -9.17 -18.27
CA ASN A 63 -13.87 -7.80 -18.00
C ASN A 63 -14.90 -6.97 -17.23
N ARG A 64 -16.21 -7.24 -17.40
CA ARG A 64 -17.26 -6.59 -16.58
C ARG A 64 -17.12 -6.98 -15.11
N LYS A 65 -16.87 -8.26 -14.83
CA LYS A 65 -16.67 -8.75 -13.46
C LYS A 65 -15.38 -8.20 -12.86
N ALA A 66 -14.27 -8.28 -13.60
CA ALA A 66 -12.98 -7.73 -13.15
C ALA A 66 -13.08 -6.23 -12.85
N LEU A 67 -13.66 -5.45 -13.76
CA LEU A 67 -13.85 -4.01 -13.56
C LEU A 67 -14.71 -3.72 -12.31
N SER A 68 -15.83 -4.44 -12.13
CA SER A 68 -16.69 -4.23 -10.95
C SER A 68 -15.96 -4.56 -9.65
N MET A 69 -15.21 -5.66 -9.59
CA MET A 69 -14.43 -6.03 -8.40
C MET A 69 -13.38 -4.96 -8.07
N CYS A 70 -12.65 -4.47 -9.07
CA CYS A 70 -11.67 -3.40 -8.87
C CYS A 70 -12.34 -2.10 -8.41
N LEU A 71 -13.46 -1.69 -9.02
CA LEU A 71 -14.15 -0.46 -8.60
C LEU A 71 -14.66 -0.54 -7.15
N TRP A 72 -15.15 -1.70 -6.71
CA TRP A 72 -15.51 -1.90 -5.29
C TRP A 72 -14.31 -1.82 -4.36
N LEU A 73 -13.19 -2.45 -4.72
CA LEU A 73 -11.95 -2.33 -3.95
C LEU A 73 -11.51 -0.86 -3.87
N LEU A 74 -11.43 -0.17 -5.00
CA LEU A 74 -10.98 1.23 -5.09
C LEU A 74 -11.87 2.18 -4.29
N LEU A 75 -13.19 1.94 -4.27
CA LEU A 75 -14.15 2.74 -3.52
C LEU A 75 -13.80 2.85 -2.04
N PHE A 76 -13.34 1.76 -1.42
CA PHE A 76 -12.99 1.73 0.01
C PHE A 76 -11.51 2.01 0.25
N ILE A 77 -10.63 1.46 -0.58
CA ILE A 77 -9.18 1.56 -0.36
C ILE A 77 -8.67 2.97 -0.69
N ALA A 78 -9.22 3.69 -1.66
CA ALA A 78 -8.72 5.02 -1.99
C ALA A 78 -8.96 6.06 -0.87
N PRO A 79 -10.16 6.16 -0.27
CA PRO A 79 -10.37 6.99 0.92
C PRO A 79 -9.52 6.54 2.12
N ALA A 80 -9.42 5.22 2.36
CA ALA A 80 -8.58 4.69 3.43
C ALA A 80 -7.11 5.08 3.24
N GLN A 81 -6.60 5.00 2.01
CA GLN A 81 -5.23 5.42 1.68
C GLN A 81 -5.01 6.91 1.94
N ALA A 82 -5.98 7.76 1.63
CA ALA A 82 -5.86 9.20 1.89
C ALA A 82 -5.70 9.48 3.40
N VAL A 83 -6.54 8.85 4.22
CA VAL A 83 -6.48 8.97 5.69
C VAL A 83 -5.18 8.39 6.26
N VAL A 84 -4.82 7.17 5.86
CA VAL A 84 -3.57 6.54 6.30
C VAL A 84 -2.35 7.32 5.81
N GLY A 85 -2.42 7.94 4.64
CA GLY A 85 -1.40 8.83 4.11
C GLY A 85 -1.20 10.10 4.91
N ASP A 86 -2.29 10.72 5.36
CA ASP A 86 -2.23 11.86 6.26
C ASP A 86 -1.54 11.48 7.58
N PHE A 87 -2.00 10.39 8.23
CA PHE A 87 -1.34 9.88 9.44
C PHE A 87 0.12 9.50 9.20
N HIS A 88 0.45 8.88 8.06
CA HIS A 88 1.83 8.59 7.69
C HIS A 88 2.66 9.87 7.59
N GLY A 89 2.15 10.92 6.95
CA GLY A 89 2.83 12.20 6.79
C GLY A 89 3.08 12.90 8.13
N LEU A 90 2.10 12.88 9.03
CA LEU A 90 2.20 13.46 10.38
C LEU A 90 3.12 12.67 11.32
N ASN A 91 3.33 11.37 11.07
CA ASN A 91 4.11 10.47 11.93
C ASN A 91 5.36 9.89 11.20
N THR A 92 5.89 10.60 10.19
CA THR A 92 7.03 10.15 9.37
C THR A 92 8.38 10.49 9.96
#